data_AF-W9XGA2-F1
#
_entry.id   AF-W9XGA2-F1
#
_cell.length_a   1.000
_cell.length_b   1.000
_cell.length_c   1.000
_cell.angle_alpha   90.00
_cell.angle_beta   90.00
_cell.angle_gamma   90.00
#
_symmetry.space_group_name_H-M   'P 1'
#
loop_
_entity.id
_entity.type
_entity.pdbx_description
1 polymer ?
#
loop_
_entity_poly.entity_id
_entity_poly.type
_entity_poly.pdbx_seq_one_letter_code
_entity_poly.pdbx_strand_id
1 'polypeptide(L)'
;MCNWYSASLFCLDLANYMRDSNMMHVQAIGILQMCCHAAGDIVFRPRLLAIGIRIANNLGMPFARTGTGTGTRSLIESEVARRLWWVFVINEWLGHSSNRPYIHEADFDMLLPLPMDDDELESGHIPDELPSHHISPWLYTTTLCQIAVVFHRFNRAVQTNPSDLEIVVNRADSELTSLMDGLPAHLRDNVVKSPQTRALEAKHLWIRWQREDLKTTFLLFRAKINHHCHKTWTMSPSLCLSQRILCLQSARSVISVYESSDLSAHQRRYM
;
A
#
# COMPACT_ATOMS: atom_id res chain seq x y z
N MET A 1 20.22 -18.62 -6.48
CA MET A 1 18.77 -18.78 -6.67
C MET A 1 18.18 -19.05 -5.29
N CYS A 2 17.16 -18.30 -4.84
CA CYS A 2 16.57 -18.55 -3.51
C CYS A 2 15.77 -19.86 -3.54
N ASN A 3 16.29 -20.91 -2.87
CA ASN A 3 15.71 -22.26 -2.91
C ASN A 3 14.23 -22.29 -2.49
N TRP A 4 13.85 -21.48 -1.48
CA TRP A 4 12.46 -21.40 -1.01
C TRP A 4 11.51 -20.74 -2.02
N TYR A 5 11.96 -19.72 -2.75
CA TYR A 5 11.14 -19.02 -3.74
C TYR A 5 10.82 -19.94 -4.92
N SER A 6 11.84 -20.65 -5.42
CA SER A 6 11.69 -21.58 -6.54
C SER A 6 10.82 -22.77 -6.15
N ALA A 7 10.97 -23.30 -4.94
CA ALA A 7 10.11 -24.36 -4.42
C ALA A 7 8.65 -23.92 -4.28
N SER A 8 8.41 -22.68 -3.83
CA SER A 8 7.05 -22.15 -3.69
C SER A 8 6.35 -22.00 -5.04
N LEU A 9 7.07 -21.53 -6.07
CA LEU A 9 6.54 -21.48 -7.44
C LEU A 9 6.24 -22.87 -7.99
N PHE A 10 7.14 -23.84 -7.77
CA PHE A 10 6.91 -25.23 -8.18
C PHE A 10 5.66 -25.83 -7.53
N CYS A 11 5.44 -25.58 -6.23
CA CYS A 11 4.23 -26.04 -5.54
C CYS A 11 2.96 -25.37 -6.08
N LEU A 12 3.03 -24.08 -6.45
CA LEU A 12 1.91 -23.36 -7.04
C LEU A 12 1.55 -23.94 -8.42
N ASP A 13 2.56 -24.26 -9.24
CA ASP A 13 2.38 -24.94 -10.53
C ASP A 13 1.76 -26.33 -10.35
N LEU A 14 2.23 -27.11 -9.37
CA LEU A 14 1.69 -28.44 -9.05
C LEU A 14 0.22 -28.38 -8.62
N ALA A 15 -0.18 -27.31 -7.92
CA ALA A 15 -1.56 -27.05 -7.53
C ALA A 15 -2.46 -26.61 -8.70
N ASN A 16 -1.91 -26.49 -9.94
CA ASN A 16 -2.64 -26.05 -11.12
C ASN A 16 -3.36 -24.71 -10.93
N TYR A 17 -2.73 -23.75 -10.26
CA TYR A 17 -3.32 -22.45 -9.90
C TYR A 17 -3.88 -21.64 -11.09
N MET A 18 -3.41 -21.90 -12.31
CA MET A 18 -3.92 -21.26 -13.52
C MET A 18 -5.26 -21.84 -14.00
N ARG A 19 -5.63 -23.04 -13.56
CA ARG A 19 -6.86 -23.74 -13.94
C ARG A 19 -7.89 -23.74 -12.82
N ASP A 20 -7.43 -23.78 -11.58
CA ASP A 20 -8.30 -23.80 -10.40
C ASP A 20 -8.21 -22.49 -9.61
N SER A 21 -9.37 -21.91 -9.30
CA SER A 21 -9.46 -20.67 -8.54
C SER A 21 -9.69 -20.98 -7.07
N ASN A 22 -8.70 -20.70 -6.24
CA ASN A 22 -8.73 -20.96 -4.80
C ASN A 22 -8.13 -19.77 -4.03
N MET A 23 -8.69 -19.44 -2.86
CA MET A 23 -8.19 -18.43 -1.93
C MET A 23 -6.72 -18.65 -1.58
N MET A 24 -6.30 -19.91 -1.40
CA MET A 24 -4.90 -20.26 -1.09
C MET A 24 -3.94 -19.87 -2.22
N HIS A 25 -4.37 -19.99 -3.49
CA HIS A 25 -3.57 -19.53 -4.63
C HIS A 25 -3.37 -18.02 -4.57
N VAL A 26 -4.43 -17.28 -4.24
CA VAL A 26 -4.38 -15.82 -4.11
C VAL A 26 -3.45 -15.39 -2.98
N GLN A 27 -3.52 -16.06 -1.82
CA GLN A 27 -2.61 -15.81 -0.70
C GLN A 27 -1.15 -16.07 -1.07
N ALA A 28 -0.86 -17.23 -1.66
CA ALA A 28 0.49 -17.61 -2.08
C ALA A 28 1.05 -16.61 -3.10
N ILE A 29 0.26 -16.23 -4.11
CA ILE A 29 0.63 -15.22 -5.10
C ILE A 29 0.88 -13.86 -4.45
N GLY A 30 0.00 -13.43 -3.54
CA GLY A 30 0.12 -12.18 -2.80
C GLY A 30 1.45 -12.06 -2.05
N ILE A 31 1.91 -13.15 -1.42
CA ILE A 31 3.21 -13.23 -0.74
C ILE A 31 4.36 -13.25 -1.76
N LEU A 32 4.29 -14.15 -2.75
CA LEU A 32 5.38 -14.37 -3.69
C LEU A 32 5.69 -13.13 -4.54
N GLN A 33 4.68 -12.32 -4.89
CA GLN A 33 4.92 -11.09 -5.65
C GLN A 33 5.77 -10.07 -4.87
N MET A 34 5.66 -10.02 -3.54
CA MET A 34 6.47 -9.13 -2.69
C MET A 34 7.92 -9.62 -2.63
N CYS A 35 8.12 -10.93 -2.73
CA CYS A 35 9.42 -11.57 -2.69
C CYS A 35 10.22 -11.49 -4.01
N CYS A 36 9.57 -11.12 -5.13
CA CYS A 36 10.20 -11.14 -6.45
C CYS A 36 11.47 -10.29 -6.52
N HIS A 37 11.49 -9.11 -5.87
CA HIS A 37 12.69 -8.27 -5.83
C HIS A 37 13.86 -8.97 -5.14
N ALA A 38 13.59 -9.59 -3.99
CA ALA A 38 14.59 -10.33 -3.21
C ALA A 38 15.11 -11.58 -3.95
N ALA A 39 14.26 -12.22 -4.74
CA ALA A 39 14.61 -13.36 -5.55
C ALA A 39 15.35 -13.00 -6.86
N GLY A 40 15.40 -11.72 -7.21
CA GLY A 40 15.96 -11.24 -8.49
C GLY A 40 15.03 -11.41 -9.69
N ASP A 41 13.75 -11.65 -9.46
CA ASP A 41 12.74 -11.94 -10.50
C ASP A 41 11.73 -10.79 -10.67
N ILE A 42 12.24 -9.57 -10.83
CA ILE A 42 11.42 -8.37 -10.95
C ILE A 42 10.54 -8.37 -12.21
N VAL A 43 10.97 -9.08 -13.27
CA VAL A 43 10.25 -9.18 -14.54
C VAL A 43 9.02 -10.09 -14.41
N PHE A 44 9.06 -11.10 -13.54
CA PHE A 44 7.93 -11.98 -13.30
C PHE A 44 6.87 -11.35 -12.38
N ARG A 45 7.25 -10.46 -11.47
CA ARG A 45 6.32 -9.77 -10.55
C ARG A 45 5.03 -9.25 -11.22
N PRO A 46 5.05 -8.45 -12.30
CA PRO A 46 3.81 -7.96 -12.92
C PRO A 46 2.94 -9.07 -13.52
N ARG A 47 3.54 -10.19 -13.95
CA ARG A 47 2.78 -11.35 -14.45
C ARG A 47 2.08 -12.05 -13.30
N LEU A 48 2.80 -12.27 -12.21
CA LEU A 48 2.26 -12.90 -11.01
C LEU A 48 1.13 -12.06 -10.40
N LEU A 49 1.30 -10.73 -10.37
CA LEU A 49 0.25 -9.78 -9.99
C LEU A 49 -1.00 -9.91 -10.88
N ALA A 50 -0.85 -9.90 -12.20
CA ALA A 50 -1.98 -10.04 -13.13
C ALA A 50 -2.73 -11.38 -12.95
N ILE A 51 -2.00 -12.48 -12.71
CA ILE A 51 -2.62 -13.79 -12.45
C ILE A 51 -3.37 -13.77 -11.11
N GLY A 52 -2.76 -13.22 -10.05
CA GLY A 52 -3.41 -13.08 -8.75
C GLY A 52 -4.71 -12.28 -8.81
N ILE A 53 -4.69 -11.15 -9.52
CA ILE A 53 -5.88 -10.31 -9.79
C ILE A 53 -6.96 -11.12 -10.51
N ARG A 54 -6.60 -11.90 -11.53
CA ARG A 54 -7.56 -12.73 -12.27
C ARG A 54 -8.22 -13.77 -11.37
N ILE A 55 -7.43 -14.49 -10.57
CA ILE A 55 -7.95 -15.52 -9.66
C ILE A 55 -8.84 -14.88 -8.58
N ALA A 56 -8.43 -13.75 -8.00
CA ALA A 56 -9.23 -13.02 -7.01
C ALA A 56 -10.58 -12.54 -7.59
N ASN A 57 -10.59 -12.08 -8.85
CA ASN A 57 -11.81 -11.74 -9.57
C ASN A 57 -12.72 -12.95 -9.79
N ASN A 58 -12.17 -14.09 -10.21
CA ASN A 58 -12.95 -15.33 -10.40
C ASN A 58 -13.62 -15.79 -9.11
N LEU A 59 -12.98 -15.52 -7.97
CA LEU A 59 -13.52 -15.81 -6.65
C LEU A 59 -14.52 -14.75 -6.16
N GLY A 60 -14.75 -13.67 -6.90
CA GLY A 60 -15.62 -12.57 -6.45
C GLY A 60 -15.13 -11.90 -5.17
N MET A 61 -13.80 -11.86 -4.95
CA MET A 61 -13.22 -11.12 -3.83
C MET A 61 -13.53 -9.62 -3.87
N PRO A 62 -13.47 -8.90 -5.00
CA PRO A 62 -13.69 -7.45 -5.02
C PRO A 62 -15.10 -7.02 -4.57
N PHE A 63 -16.02 -7.98 -4.46
CA PHE A 63 -17.40 -7.79 -4.05
C PHE A 63 -17.75 -8.62 -2.80
N ALA A 64 -16.74 -9.05 -2.03
CA ALA A 64 -16.95 -9.83 -0.82
C ALA A 64 -17.74 -9.02 0.22
N ARG A 65 -18.99 -9.43 0.49
CA ARG A 65 -19.84 -8.84 1.52
C ARG A 65 -20.04 -9.82 2.67
N THR A 66 -20.04 -9.29 3.88
CA THR A 66 -20.46 -10.00 5.08
C THR A 66 -21.99 -10.14 5.08
N GLY A 67 -22.52 -11.28 5.52
CA GLY A 67 -23.96 -11.46 5.64
C GLY A 67 -24.36 -12.86 6.11
N THR A 68 -25.68 -13.07 6.20
CA THR A 68 -26.32 -14.31 6.70
C THR A 68 -27.12 -15.04 5.61
N GLY A 69 -26.91 -14.70 4.34
CA GLY A 69 -27.61 -15.26 3.19
C GLY A 69 -26.90 -16.46 2.56
N THR A 70 -27.58 -17.16 1.65
CA THR A 70 -26.94 -18.21 0.84
C THR A 70 -25.87 -17.57 -0.06
N GLY A 71 -24.60 -17.90 0.16
CA GLY A 71 -23.47 -17.36 -0.59
C GLY A 71 -22.75 -16.18 0.06
N THR A 72 -23.12 -15.77 1.28
CA THR A 72 -22.37 -14.77 2.05
C THR A 72 -21.22 -15.41 2.81
N ARG A 73 -20.08 -14.71 2.86
CA ARG A 73 -18.88 -15.15 3.57
C ARG A 73 -19.00 -14.87 5.06
N SER A 74 -18.31 -15.67 5.88
CA SER A 74 -18.10 -15.33 7.29
C SER A 74 -17.38 -13.98 7.42
N LEU A 75 -17.39 -13.39 8.62
CA LEU A 75 -16.69 -12.14 8.89
C LEU A 75 -15.20 -12.27 8.57
N ILE A 76 -14.58 -13.35 9.05
CA ILE A 76 -13.15 -13.65 8.84
C ILE A 76 -12.86 -13.83 7.36
N GLU A 77 -13.60 -14.68 6.64
CA GLU A 77 -13.38 -14.90 5.20
C GLU A 77 -13.57 -13.62 4.38
N SER A 78 -14.54 -12.78 4.75
CA SER A 78 -14.77 -11.49 4.10
C SER A 78 -13.58 -10.55 4.31
N GLU A 79 -13.06 -10.51 5.54
CA GLU A 79 -11.92 -9.66 5.88
C GLU A 79 -10.62 -10.17 5.25
N VAL A 80 -10.40 -11.49 5.18
CA VAL A 80 -9.28 -12.10 4.46
C VAL A 80 -9.35 -11.76 2.98
N ALA A 81 -10.51 -11.94 2.34
CA ALA A 81 -10.71 -11.56 0.94
C ALA A 81 -10.44 -10.07 0.71
N ARG A 82 -10.90 -9.22 1.64
CA ARG A 82 -10.71 -7.77 1.60
C ARG A 82 -9.23 -7.38 1.68
N ARG A 83 -8.52 -7.93 2.66
CA ARG A 83 -7.08 -7.68 2.84
C ARG A 83 -6.28 -8.14 1.62
N LEU A 84 -6.59 -9.32 1.08
CA LEU A 84 -5.91 -9.85 -0.10
C LEU A 84 -6.18 -9.02 -1.36
N TRP A 85 -7.42 -8.59 -1.58
CA TRP A 85 -7.72 -7.69 -2.70
C TRP A 85 -6.92 -6.40 -2.62
N TRP A 86 -6.92 -5.75 -1.45
CA TRP A 86 -6.15 -4.53 -1.24
C TRP A 86 -4.65 -4.72 -1.39
N VAL A 87 -4.09 -5.90 -1.08
CA VAL A 87 -2.68 -6.21 -1.39
C VAL A 87 -2.40 -6.06 -2.89
N PHE A 88 -3.28 -6.53 -3.78
CA PHE A 88 -3.09 -6.35 -5.22
C PHE A 88 -3.30 -4.92 -5.67
N VAL A 89 -4.33 -4.25 -5.15
CA VAL A 89 -4.60 -2.83 -5.46
C VAL A 89 -3.40 -1.96 -5.09
N ILE A 90 -2.86 -2.11 -3.87
CA ILE A 90 -1.66 -1.40 -3.41
C ILE A 90 -0.48 -1.70 -4.35
N ASN A 91 -0.21 -2.98 -4.61
CA ASN A 91 0.96 -3.40 -5.40
C ASN A 91 0.91 -2.95 -6.86
N GLU A 92 -0.29 -2.81 -7.43
CA GLU A 92 -0.49 -2.30 -8.77
C GLU A 92 -0.43 -0.77 -8.80
N TRP A 93 -1.22 -0.10 -7.96
CA TRP A 93 -1.39 1.35 -8.04
C TRP A 93 -0.19 2.12 -7.50
N LEU A 94 0.48 1.61 -6.47
CA LEU A 94 1.73 2.21 -5.95
C LEU A 94 2.99 1.67 -6.66
N GLY A 95 2.85 0.62 -7.46
CA GLY A 95 3.95 -0.03 -8.15
C GLY A 95 4.58 0.83 -9.25
N HIS A 96 5.82 0.49 -9.60
CA HIS A 96 6.53 1.05 -10.76
C HIS A 96 6.09 0.33 -12.04
N SER A 97 4.89 0.60 -12.55
CA SER A 97 4.49 0.10 -13.87
C SER A 97 4.16 1.27 -14.79
N SER A 98 4.82 1.32 -15.94
CA SER A 98 4.53 2.27 -17.03
C SER A 98 3.29 1.86 -17.84
N ASN A 99 2.66 0.74 -17.48
CA ASN A 99 1.52 0.18 -18.17
C ASN A 99 0.21 0.69 -17.57
N ARG A 100 -0.88 0.57 -18.34
CA ARG A 100 -2.22 0.81 -17.81
C ARG A 100 -2.51 -0.21 -16.69
N PRO A 101 -3.07 0.22 -15.55
CA PRO A 101 -3.44 -0.70 -14.47
C PRO A 101 -4.52 -1.68 -14.96
N TYR A 102 -4.50 -2.91 -14.44
CA TYR A 102 -5.54 -3.91 -14.68
C TYR A 102 -6.78 -3.65 -13.81
N ILE A 103 -6.62 -2.96 -12.68
CA ILE A 103 -7.70 -2.61 -11.76
C ILE A 103 -8.01 -1.12 -11.90
N HIS A 104 -9.27 -0.81 -12.18
CA HIS A 104 -9.87 0.50 -12.06
C HIS A 104 -10.71 0.61 -10.79
N GLU A 105 -10.83 1.82 -10.26
CA GLU A 105 -11.67 2.10 -9.08
C GLU A 105 -13.14 1.69 -9.29
N ALA A 106 -13.63 1.69 -10.54
CA ALA A 106 -14.99 1.25 -10.87
C ALA A 106 -15.17 -0.28 -10.91
N ASP A 107 -14.08 -1.06 -10.84
CA ASP A 107 -14.12 -2.51 -10.99
C ASP A 107 -14.50 -3.24 -9.68
N PHE A 108 -14.62 -2.52 -8.56
CA PHE A 108 -14.88 -3.12 -7.25
C PHE A 108 -15.63 -2.19 -6.29
N ASP A 109 -16.35 -2.79 -5.33
CA ASP A 109 -17.09 -2.10 -4.25
C ASP A 109 -16.61 -2.63 -2.89
N MET A 110 -15.31 -2.43 -2.63
CA MET A 110 -14.63 -3.00 -1.48
C MET A 110 -14.26 -1.93 -0.47
N LEU A 111 -14.74 -2.09 0.76
CA LEU A 111 -14.38 -1.26 1.90
C LEU A 111 -12.89 -1.42 2.25
N LEU A 112 -12.36 -0.45 2.99
CA LEU A 112 -11.01 -0.54 3.55
C LEU A 112 -10.91 -1.70 4.55
N PRO A 113 -9.72 -2.33 4.70
CA PRO A 113 -9.50 -3.36 5.71
C PRO A 113 -9.85 -2.86 7.10
N LEU A 114 -10.44 -3.75 7.90
CA LEU A 114 -10.73 -3.45 9.30
C LEU A 114 -9.40 -3.50 10.07
N PRO A 115 -9.13 -2.50 10.92
CA PRO A 115 -7.90 -2.46 11.70
C PRO A 115 -7.95 -3.42 12.91
N MET A 116 -8.58 -4.59 12.78
CA MET A 116 -8.76 -5.56 13.86
C MET A 116 -7.80 -6.74 13.71
N ASP A 117 -7.35 -7.34 14.81
CA ASP A 117 -6.63 -8.61 14.80
C ASP A 117 -7.56 -9.82 14.68
N ASP A 118 -6.98 -11.02 14.65
CA ASP A 118 -7.73 -12.26 14.45
C ASP A 118 -8.63 -12.57 15.66
N ASP A 119 -8.17 -12.29 16.89
CA ASP A 119 -8.94 -12.47 18.12
C ASP A 119 -10.16 -11.52 18.17
N GLU A 120 -9.97 -10.26 17.77
CA GLU A 120 -11.03 -9.25 17.63
C GLU A 120 -12.06 -9.68 16.58
N LEU A 121 -11.62 -10.22 15.43
CA LEU A 121 -12.51 -10.72 14.38
C LEU A 121 -13.29 -11.97 14.81
N GLU A 122 -12.66 -12.88 15.55
CA GLU A 122 -13.30 -14.09 16.09
C GLU A 122 -14.39 -13.77 17.11
N SER A 123 -14.25 -12.66 17.85
CA SER A 123 -15.29 -12.17 18.77
C SER A 123 -16.61 -11.82 18.06
N GLY A 124 -16.57 -11.59 16.75
CA GLY A 124 -17.74 -11.22 15.93
C GLY A 124 -18.26 -9.80 16.17
N HIS A 125 -17.65 -9.04 17.09
CA HIS A 125 -18.04 -7.67 17.39
C HIS A 125 -17.20 -6.68 16.59
N ILE A 126 -17.84 -5.98 15.65
CA ILE A 126 -17.22 -4.86 14.93
C ILE A 126 -17.60 -3.57 15.67
N PRO A 127 -16.66 -2.81 16.26
CA PRO A 127 -16.95 -1.55 16.91
C PRO A 127 -17.44 -0.51 15.89
N ASP A 128 -18.43 0.32 16.28
CA ASP A 128 -18.89 1.43 15.45
C ASP A 128 -17.81 2.52 15.31
N GLU A 129 -17.03 2.75 16.36
CA GLU A 129 -15.88 3.67 16.37
C GLU A 129 -14.66 3.00 17.02
N LEU A 130 -13.50 3.14 16.37
CA LEU A 130 -12.23 2.68 16.94
C LEU A 130 -11.71 3.69 17.96
N PRO A 131 -11.24 3.23 19.14
CA PRO A 131 -10.62 4.10 20.12
C PRO A 131 -9.44 4.87 19.51
N SER A 132 -9.28 6.16 19.86
CA SER A 132 -8.15 6.99 19.40
C SER A 132 -6.77 6.42 19.76
N HIS A 133 -6.71 5.50 20.73
CA HIS A 133 -5.51 4.81 21.18
C HIS A 133 -5.42 3.36 20.69
N HIS A 134 -6.25 2.95 19.73
CA HIS A 134 -6.18 1.61 19.14
C HIS A 134 -4.83 1.42 18.46
N ILE A 135 -4.16 0.30 18.78
CA ILE A 135 -2.86 -0.05 18.25
C ILE A 135 -3.06 -1.32 17.44
N SER A 136 -2.87 -1.20 16.12
CA SER A 136 -3.06 -2.33 15.22
C SER A 136 -2.11 -2.25 14.04
N PRO A 137 -1.47 -3.38 13.67
CA PRO A 137 -0.62 -3.44 12.48
C PRO A 137 -1.42 -3.22 11.19
N TRP A 138 -2.76 -3.36 11.23
CA TRP A 138 -3.62 -3.20 10.06
C TRP A 138 -3.90 -1.74 9.70
N LEU A 139 -3.70 -0.80 10.63
CA LEU A 139 -3.81 0.64 10.35
C LEU A 139 -2.79 1.11 9.29
N TYR A 140 -1.62 0.48 9.27
CA TYR A 140 -0.63 0.66 8.21
C TYR A 140 -1.20 0.28 6.84
N THR A 141 -1.78 -0.92 6.71
CA THR A 141 -2.36 -1.39 5.45
C THR A 141 -3.49 -0.48 5.00
N THR A 142 -4.37 -0.08 5.92
CA THR A 142 -5.46 0.87 5.63
C THR A 142 -4.92 2.21 5.13
N THR A 143 -3.84 2.72 5.72
CA THR A 143 -3.16 3.93 5.26
C THR A 143 -2.60 3.74 3.84
N LEU A 144 -1.93 2.62 3.55
CA LEU A 144 -1.43 2.33 2.21
C LEU A 144 -2.55 2.23 1.16
N CYS A 145 -3.71 1.67 1.52
CA CYS A 145 -4.88 1.65 0.64
C CYS A 145 -5.31 3.08 0.27
N GLN A 146 -5.34 3.98 1.25
CA GLN A 146 -5.71 5.39 1.02
C GLN A 146 -4.69 6.11 0.14
N ILE A 147 -3.38 5.91 0.39
CA ILE A 147 -2.31 6.45 -0.47
C ILE A 147 -2.46 5.92 -1.91
N ALA A 148 -2.76 4.63 -2.08
CA ALA A 148 -3.00 4.01 -3.38
C ALA A 148 -4.15 4.69 -4.13
N VAL A 149 -5.27 4.95 -3.46
CA VAL A 149 -6.42 5.66 -4.05
C VAL A 149 -6.03 7.07 -4.50
N VAL A 150 -5.37 7.85 -3.64
CA VAL A 150 -4.94 9.22 -3.98
C VAL A 150 -4.02 9.21 -5.20
N PHE A 151 -3.02 8.32 -5.21
CA PHE A 151 -2.06 8.25 -6.31
C PHE A 151 -2.68 7.72 -7.62
N HIS A 152 -3.60 6.75 -7.55
CA HIS A 152 -4.34 6.27 -8.72
C HIS A 152 -5.18 7.39 -9.36
N ARG A 153 -5.96 8.11 -8.53
CA ARG A 153 -6.80 9.23 -8.98
C ARG A 153 -5.95 10.36 -9.57
N PHE A 154 -4.82 10.67 -8.95
CA PHE A 154 -3.83 11.61 -9.48
C PHE A 154 -3.35 11.20 -10.88
N ASN A 155 -2.84 9.97 -11.03
CA ASN A 155 -2.35 9.48 -12.33
C ASN A 155 -3.42 9.53 -13.41
N ARG A 156 -4.66 9.16 -13.06
CA ARG A 156 -5.79 9.24 -13.99
C ARG A 156 -6.10 10.68 -14.39
N ALA A 157 -6.15 11.61 -13.43
CA ALA A 157 -6.44 13.02 -13.69
C ALA A 157 -5.36 13.67 -14.58
N VAL A 158 -4.08 13.35 -14.37
CA VAL A 158 -2.97 13.82 -15.22
C VAL A 158 -3.12 13.30 -16.66
N GLN A 159 -3.59 12.06 -16.84
CA GLN A 159 -3.82 11.48 -18.17
C GLN A 159 -5.02 12.11 -18.88
N THR A 160 -6.10 12.44 -18.16
CA THR A 160 -7.32 12.96 -18.77
C THR A 160 -7.29 14.47 -18.99
N ASN A 161 -6.71 15.24 -18.06
CA ASN A 161 -6.75 16.71 -18.05
C ASN A 161 -5.35 17.30 -17.84
N PRO A 162 -4.43 17.19 -18.82
CA PRO A 162 -3.06 17.66 -18.66
C PRO A 162 -2.92 19.19 -18.54
N SER A 163 -3.93 19.97 -18.95
CA SER A 163 -3.95 21.44 -18.81
C SER A 163 -4.00 21.90 -17.36
N ASP A 164 -4.62 21.11 -16.48
CA ASP A 164 -4.91 21.49 -15.10
C ASP A 164 -3.89 20.89 -14.12
N LEU A 165 -2.68 20.61 -14.61
CA LEU A 165 -1.65 19.86 -13.89
C LEU A 165 -1.37 20.42 -12.49
N GLU A 166 -1.28 21.76 -12.36
CA GLU A 166 -1.02 22.39 -11.07
C GLU A 166 -2.15 22.14 -10.06
N ILE A 167 -3.41 22.23 -10.50
CA ILE A 167 -4.59 21.96 -9.66
C ILE A 167 -4.59 20.50 -9.22
N VAL A 168 -4.33 19.59 -10.16
CA VAL A 168 -4.29 18.14 -9.92
C VAL A 168 -3.17 17.78 -8.93
N VAL A 169 -1.97 18.38 -9.08
CA VAL A 169 -0.83 18.19 -8.18
C VAL A 169 -1.13 18.73 -6.78
N ASN A 170 -1.66 19.96 -6.67
CA ASN A 170 -1.98 20.57 -5.38
C ASN A 170 -3.03 19.79 -4.61
N ARG A 171 -4.06 19.30 -5.31
CA ARG A 171 -5.10 18.45 -4.72
C ARG A 171 -4.51 17.17 -4.15
N ALA A 172 -3.70 16.45 -4.95
CA ALA A 172 -3.11 15.19 -4.51
C ALA A 172 -2.11 15.38 -3.34
N ASP A 173 -1.29 16.44 -3.36
CA ASP A 173 -0.37 16.75 -2.24
C ASP A 173 -1.13 17.11 -0.96
N SER A 174 -2.24 17.85 -1.08
CA SER A 174 -3.10 18.20 0.05
C SER A 174 -3.78 16.97 0.65
N GLU A 175 -4.29 16.07 -0.19
CA GLU A 175 -4.88 14.79 0.26
C GLU A 175 -3.84 13.93 0.99
N LEU A 176 -2.61 13.80 0.46
CA LEU A 176 -1.52 13.07 1.15
C LEU A 176 -1.12 13.73 2.47
N THR A 177 -1.09 15.05 2.54
CA THR A 177 -0.78 15.79 3.78
C THR A 177 -1.86 15.54 4.83
N SER A 178 -3.14 15.59 4.45
CA SER A 178 -4.24 15.30 5.35
C SER A 178 -4.20 13.86 5.89
N LEU A 179 -3.82 12.88 5.06
CA LEU A 179 -3.64 11.49 5.50
C LEU A 179 -2.48 11.38 6.50
N MET A 180 -1.36 12.04 6.23
CA MET A 180 -0.19 12.06 7.10
C MET A 180 -0.50 12.69 8.47
N ASP A 181 -1.24 13.79 8.50
CA ASP A 181 -1.67 14.45 9.75
C ASP A 181 -2.69 13.61 10.53
N GLY A 182 -3.52 12.85 9.82
CA GLY A 182 -4.54 11.96 10.36
C GLY A 182 -4.03 10.63 10.93
N LEU A 183 -2.75 10.30 10.77
CA LEU A 183 -2.18 9.03 11.24
C LEU A 183 -2.44 8.81 12.74
N PRO A 184 -2.57 7.57 13.25
CA PRO A 184 -2.66 7.32 14.68
C PRO A 184 -1.33 7.66 15.37
N ALA A 185 -1.39 8.01 16.66
CA ALA A 185 -0.22 8.50 17.39
C ALA A 185 1.01 7.58 17.29
N HIS A 186 0.83 6.26 17.33
CA HIS A 186 1.94 5.29 17.24
C HIS A 186 2.59 5.21 15.85
N LEU A 187 1.96 5.73 14.79
CA LEU A 187 2.51 5.79 13.42
C LEU A 187 2.97 7.20 13.02
N ARG A 188 2.79 8.23 13.87
CA ARG A 188 3.27 9.59 13.59
C ARG A 188 4.77 9.72 13.86
N ASP A 189 5.45 10.52 13.03
CA ASP A 189 6.87 10.86 13.19
C ASP A 189 7.14 11.77 14.40
N ASN A 190 6.17 12.61 14.76
CA ASN A 190 6.27 13.64 15.80
C ASN A 190 6.23 13.11 17.24
N VAL A 191 6.23 11.79 17.44
CA VAL A 191 6.31 11.25 18.79
C VAL A 191 7.75 11.41 19.25
N VAL A 192 8.01 12.54 19.93
CA VAL A 192 9.16 12.71 20.83
C VAL A 192 9.42 11.37 21.48
N LYS A 193 10.69 10.89 21.49
CA LYS A 193 11.15 9.58 22.02
C LYS A 193 10.84 9.42 23.52
N SER A 194 9.57 9.55 23.87
CA SER A 194 9.02 9.48 25.19
C SER A 194 9.29 8.07 25.69
N PRO A 195 9.47 7.89 27.01
CA PRO A 195 9.63 6.57 27.59
C PRO A 195 8.50 5.62 27.19
N GLN A 196 7.27 6.14 27.03
CA GLN A 196 6.08 5.39 26.65
C GLN A 196 6.17 4.85 25.21
N THR A 197 6.62 5.68 24.27
CA THR A 197 6.80 5.28 22.86
C THR A 197 7.87 4.20 22.72
N ARG A 198 8.98 4.33 23.46
CA ARG A 198 10.04 3.32 23.49
C ARG A 198 9.55 2.00 24.09
N ALA A 199 8.74 2.06 25.14
CA ALA A 199 8.14 0.85 25.73
C ALA A 199 7.17 0.16 24.75
N LEU A 200 6.37 0.95 24.01
CA LEU A 200 5.47 0.42 22.97
C LEU A 200 6.25 -0.21 21.82
N GLU A 201 7.31 0.42 21.34
CA GLU A 201 8.18 -0.14 20.29
C GLU A 201 8.92 -1.41 20.74
N ALA A 202 9.31 -1.48 22.01
CA ALA A 202 9.90 -2.70 22.58
C ALA A 202 8.88 -3.85 22.66
N LYS A 203 7.60 -3.54 22.91
CA LYS A 203 6.51 -4.52 22.92
C LYS A 203 6.10 -4.94 21.50
N HIS A 204 6.09 -4.01 20.56
CA HIS A 204 5.60 -4.20 19.20
C HIS A 204 6.63 -3.73 18.17
N LEU A 205 7.55 -4.63 17.81
CA LEU A 205 8.67 -4.35 16.90
C LEU A 205 8.22 -3.80 15.53
N TRP A 206 7.03 -4.20 15.07
CA TRP A 206 6.46 -3.74 13.81
C TRP A 206 6.13 -2.23 13.79
N ILE A 207 5.89 -1.60 14.95
CA ILE A 207 5.52 -0.16 15.01
C ILE A 207 6.63 0.70 14.39
N ARG A 208 7.88 0.44 14.78
CA ARG A 208 9.03 1.18 14.26
C ARG A 208 9.14 1.02 12.76
N TRP A 209 9.04 -0.22 12.27
CA TRP A 209 9.14 -0.50 10.84
C TRP A 209 8.03 0.17 10.04
N GLN A 210 6.76 0.04 10.46
CA GLN A 210 5.62 0.64 9.77
C GLN A 210 5.68 2.17 9.76
N ARG A 211 6.15 2.80 10.86
CA ARG A 211 6.31 4.25 10.94
C ARG A 211 7.33 4.77 9.93
N GLU A 212 8.51 4.15 9.89
CA GLU A 212 9.59 4.54 8.96
C GLU A 212 9.19 4.28 7.51
N ASP A 213 8.50 3.17 7.25
CA ASP A 213 7.99 2.83 5.92
C ASP A 213 6.94 3.84 5.44
N LEU A 214 5.91 4.14 6.26
CA LEU A 214 4.90 5.14 5.90
C LEU A 214 5.51 6.51 5.65
N LYS A 215 6.43 6.95 6.52
CA LYS A 215 7.14 8.22 6.35
C LYS A 215 7.84 8.26 4.99
N THR A 216 8.59 7.21 4.66
CA THR A 216 9.30 7.09 3.38
C THR A 216 8.32 7.08 2.21
N THR A 217 7.24 6.31 2.32
CA THR A 217 6.19 6.20 1.31
C THR A 217 5.52 7.54 1.05
N PHE A 218 5.08 8.27 2.08
CA PHE A 218 4.50 9.62 1.93
C PHE A 218 5.47 10.58 1.23
N LEU A 219 6.71 10.66 1.70
CA LEU A 219 7.70 11.55 1.11
C LEU A 219 8.02 11.19 -0.35
N LEU A 220 8.12 9.90 -0.66
CA LEU A 220 8.37 9.42 -2.02
C LEU A 220 7.22 9.80 -2.96
N PHE A 221 5.97 9.56 -2.56
CA PHE A 221 4.82 9.88 -3.40
C PHE A 221 4.59 11.38 -3.52
N ARG A 222 4.84 12.18 -2.46
CA ARG A 222 4.85 13.65 -2.56
C ARG A 222 5.92 14.14 -3.52
N ALA A 223 7.14 13.58 -3.46
CA ALA A 223 8.20 13.91 -4.42
C ALA A 223 7.78 13.55 -5.85
N LYS A 224 7.24 12.35 -6.09
CA LYS A 224 6.75 11.90 -7.40
C LYS A 224 5.65 12.81 -7.96
N ILE A 225 4.61 13.09 -7.17
CA ILE A 225 3.49 13.95 -7.56
C ILE A 225 3.97 15.35 -7.95
N ASN A 226 4.74 16.00 -7.07
CA ASN A 226 5.24 17.34 -7.33
C ASN A 226 6.23 17.37 -8.51
N HIS A 227 7.00 16.31 -8.74
CA HIS A 227 7.91 16.18 -9.89
C HIS A 227 7.18 16.25 -11.23
N HIS A 228 5.88 15.99 -11.33
CA HIS A 228 5.17 16.12 -12.60
C HIS A 228 5.19 17.55 -13.17
N CYS A 229 5.29 18.58 -12.32
CA CYS A 229 5.44 19.97 -12.74
C CYS A 229 6.87 20.31 -13.25
N HIS A 230 7.78 19.32 -13.33
CA HIS A 230 9.18 19.54 -13.68
C HIS A 230 9.39 20.23 -15.02
N LYS A 231 8.63 19.84 -16.05
CA LYS A 231 8.71 20.47 -17.37
C LYS A 231 8.34 21.96 -17.29
N THR A 232 7.28 22.28 -16.54
CA THR A 232 6.77 23.64 -16.39
C THR A 232 7.77 24.57 -15.70
N TRP A 233 8.33 24.17 -14.56
CA TRP A 233 9.31 25.03 -13.88
C TRP A 233 10.70 25.03 -14.53
N THR A 234 11.01 24.06 -15.41
CA THR A 234 12.25 24.09 -16.19
C THR A 234 12.17 25.13 -17.30
N MET A 235 11.00 25.27 -17.91
CA MET A 235 10.74 26.30 -18.94
C MET A 235 10.56 27.69 -18.32
N SER A 236 9.91 27.76 -17.15
CA SER A 236 9.62 29.01 -16.45
C SER A 236 9.83 28.84 -14.94
N PRO A 237 11.04 29.12 -14.39
CA PRO A 237 11.39 28.82 -13.00
C PRO A 237 10.53 29.49 -11.93
N SER A 238 9.85 30.59 -12.26
CA SER A 238 8.91 31.28 -11.37
C SER A 238 7.55 30.57 -11.29
N LEU A 239 7.17 29.81 -12.30
CA LEU A 239 5.96 28.98 -12.30
C LEU A 239 6.23 27.70 -11.50
N CYS A 240 5.25 27.29 -10.69
CA CYS A 240 5.33 26.09 -9.86
C CYS A 240 6.51 26.04 -8.86
N LEU A 241 6.93 27.20 -8.33
CA LEU A 241 8.02 27.29 -7.35
C LEU A 241 7.73 26.47 -6.09
N SER A 242 6.49 26.49 -5.59
CA SER A 242 6.07 25.72 -4.42
C SER A 242 6.24 24.21 -4.65
N GLN A 243 5.80 23.68 -5.79
CA GLN A 243 5.93 22.25 -6.10
C GLN A 243 7.40 21.85 -6.25
N ARG A 244 8.24 22.71 -6.84
CA ARG A 244 9.68 22.47 -6.90
C ARG A 244 10.29 22.36 -5.50
N ILE A 245 9.94 23.28 -4.60
CA ILE A 245 10.43 23.27 -3.21
C ILE A 245 9.97 22.00 -2.51
N LEU A 246 8.68 21.66 -2.58
CA LEU A 246 8.10 20.46 -1.94
C LEU A 246 8.73 19.17 -2.49
N CYS A 247 8.94 19.08 -3.81
CA CYS A 247 9.62 17.95 -4.43
C CYS A 247 11.04 17.76 -3.88
N LEU A 248 11.83 18.84 -3.83
CA LEU A 248 13.22 18.79 -3.38
C LEU A 248 13.32 18.53 -1.87
N GLN A 249 12.45 19.16 -1.07
CA GLN A 249 12.36 18.91 0.37
C GLN A 249 12.03 17.45 0.64
N SER A 250 10.99 16.91 -0.02
CA SER A 250 10.58 15.52 0.15
C SER A 250 11.71 14.56 -0.24
N ALA A 251 12.37 14.78 -1.37
CA ALA A 251 13.50 13.95 -1.81
C ALA A 251 14.68 13.99 -0.84
N ARG A 252 15.02 15.17 -0.29
CA ARG A 252 16.06 15.32 0.73
C ARG A 252 15.68 14.62 2.04
N SER A 253 14.43 14.72 2.45
CA SER A 253 13.93 14.02 3.64
C SER A 253 13.99 12.51 3.48
N VAL A 254 13.69 11.97 2.30
CA VAL A 254 13.91 10.53 2.01
C VAL A 254 15.37 10.15 2.21
N ILE A 255 16.31 10.89 1.61
CA ILE A 255 17.75 10.62 1.77
C ILE A 255 18.15 10.65 3.25
N SER A 256 17.69 11.66 4.00
CA SER A 256 17.97 11.79 5.43
C SER A 256 17.40 10.62 6.25
N VAL A 257 16.19 10.13 5.93
CA VAL A 257 15.62 8.94 6.57
C VAL A 257 16.52 7.73 6.29
N TYR A 258 16.95 7.52 5.04
CA TYR A 258 17.85 6.43 4.68
C TYR A 258 19.23 6.51 5.36
N GLU A 259 19.79 7.71 5.52
CA GLU A 259 21.07 7.93 6.20
C GLU A 259 20.98 7.74 7.72
N SER A 260 19.87 8.18 8.32
CA SER A 260 19.63 8.10 9.77
C SER A 260 19.12 6.74 10.24
N SER A 261 18.68 5.89 9.31
CA SER A 261 18.12 4.59 9.63
C SER A 261 19.23 3.61 10.03
N ASP A 262 19.20 3.17 11.29
CA ASP A 262 20.01 2.03 11.79
C ASP A 262 19.67 0.70 11.11
N LEU A 263 18.71 0.68 10.16
CA LEU A 263 18.38 -0.51 9.39
C LEU A 263 19.63 -0.98 8.63
N SER A 264 19.91 -2.26 8.79
CA SER A 264 21.01 -2.93 8.12
C SER A 264 20.89 -2.80 6.59
N ALA A 265 22.01 -2.84 5.86
CA ALA A 265 22.01 -2.70 4.40
C ALA A 265 21.13 -3.73 3.67
N HIS A 266 20.82 -4.88 4.29
CA HIS A 266 19.89 -5.86 3.75
C HIS A 266 18.43 -5.44 3.90
N GLN A 267 18.05 -4.81 5.02
CA GLN A 267 16.70 -4.26 5.24
C GLN A 267 16.42 -3.07 4.32
N ARG A 268 17.46 -2.29 3.99
CA ARG A 268 17.37 -1.17 3.03
C ARG A 268 17.10 -1.60 1.57
N ARG A 269 17.32 -2.86 1.21
CA ARG A 269 17.09 -3.38 -0.16
C ARG A 269 15.64 -3.79 -0.42
N TYR A 270 14.82 -3.82 0.62
CA TYR A 270 13.44 -4.31 0.58
C TYR A 270 12.40 -3.23 0.94
N MET A 271 12.85 -2.01 1.26
CA MET A 271 12.06 -0.77 1.14
C MET A 271 12.14 -0.28 -0.31
#